data_AF-R7AXB0-F1
#
_entry.id   AF-R7AXB0-F1
#
_cell.length_a   1.000
_cell.length_b   1.000
_cell.length_c   1.000
_cell.angle_alpha   90.00
_cell.angle_beta   90.00
_cell.angle_gamma   90.00
#
_symmetry.space_group_name_H-M   'P 1'
#
loop_
_entity.id
_entity.type
_entity.pdbx_description
1 polymer ?
#
loop_
_entity_poly.entity_id
_entity_poly.type
_entity_poly.pdbx_seq_one_letter_code
_entity_poly.pdbx_strand_id
1 'polypeptide(L)'
;MKTKKKNKFWTFCFSLIPGAAEMYMGFMKTGISLMLLFFLIVMIGSWIGQGVFAFLGIVVWFYGFFHANHLASLSDEDFAQVEDRYLYGIESLPGAEKLAKKYHKLLAAILIFLGICLLWSNAADMLYQLLPKEYEIIPRIMWEIGNYLPSFVFGVLIIGAGIKLLAGKKVTEAPSLEEQERNTEQGEGK
;
A
#
# COMPACT_ATOMS: atom_id res chain seq x y z
N MET A 1 4.06 2.54 -26.32
CA MET A 1 4.62 1.24 -26.76
C MET A 1 3.45 0.36 -27.14
N LYS A 2 3.52 -0.44 -28.22
CA LYS A 2 2.38 -1.30 -28.62
C LYS A 2 2.36 -2.56 -27.75
N THR A 3 1.23 -2.90 -27.17
CA THR A 3 1.02 -4.17 -26.46
C THR A 3 1.06 -5.30 -27.48
N LYS A 4 1.75 -6.40 -27.14
CA LYS A 4 1.84 -7.57 -28.02
C LYS A 4 1.86 -8.83 -27.16
N LYS A 5 1.03 -9.80 -27.54
CA LYS A 5 1.05 -11.12 -26.94
C LYS A 5 2.41 -11.80 -27.18
N LYS A 6 2.90 -12.49 -26.15
CA LYS A 6 4.21 -13.15 -26.15
C LYS A 6 4.07 -14.63 -25.76
N ASN A 7 5.19 -15.33 -25.70
CA ASN A 7 5.23 -16.73 -25.32
C ASN A 7 4.72 -16.92 -23.87
N LYS A 8 3.70 -17.77 -23.71
CA LYS A 8 3.06 -18.07 -22.41
C LYS A 8 4.04 -18.59 -21.35
N PHE A 9 5.04 -19.37 -21.75
CA PHE A 9 6.06 -19.88 -20.82
C PHE A 9 6.87 -18.72 -20.21
N TRP A 10 7.33 -17.79 -21.05
CA TRP A 10 8.07 -16.63 -20.58
C TRP A 10 7.18 -15.68 -19.77
N THR A 11 5.91 -15.51 -20.15
CA THR A 11 4.96 -14.75 -19.34
C THR A 11 4.78 -15.38 -17.96
N PHE A 12 4.64 -16.70 -17.87
CA PHE A 12 4.56 -17.40 -16.59
C PHE A 12 5.82 -17.18 -15.73
N CYS A 13 7.01 -17.36 -16.30
CA CYS A 13 8.26 -17.11 -15.59
C CYS A 13 8.37 -15.67 -15.08
N PHE A 14 8.03 -14.68 -15.91
CA PHE A 14 8.04 -13.28 -15.51
C PHE A 14 6.93 -12.93 -14.53
N SER A 15 5.82 -13.68 -14.49
CA SER A 15 4.70 -13.40 -13.57
C SER A 15 5.05 -13.68 -12.11
N LEU A 16 6.14 -14.43 -11.86
CA LEU A 16 6.72 -14.61 -10.53
C LEU A 16 7.33 -13.31 -9.97
N ILE A 17 7.67 -12.36 -10.84
CA ILE A 17 8.16 -11.04 -10.46
C ILE A 17 7.01 -10.04 -10.64
N PRO A 18 6.53 -9.39 -9.56
CA PRO A 18 5.35 -8.53 -9.65
C PRO A 18 5.54 -7.41 -10.68
N GLY A 19 4.65 -7.33 -11.67
CA GLY A 19 4.65 -6.34 -12.74
C GLY A 19 5.54 -6.65 -13.94
N ALA A 20 6.43 -7.65 -13.87
CA ALA A 20 7.39 -7.90 -14.96
C ALA A 20 6.75 -8.58 -16.17
N ALA A 21 5.78 -9.47 -15.97
CA ALA A 21 5.07 -10.13 -17.07
C ALA A 21 4.20 -9.16 -17.87
N GLU A 22 3.54 -8.22 -17.20
CA GLU A 22 2.79 -7.13 -17.81
C GLU A 22 3.70 -6.29 -18.71
N MET A 23 4.88 -5.90 -18.21
CA MET A 23 5.89 -5.16 -19.00
C MET A 23 6.41 -5.97 -20.18
N TYR A 24 6.60 -7.28 -20.02
CA TYR A 24 7.00 -8.18 -21.11
C TYR A 24 5.98 -8.23 -22.27
N MET A 25 4.70 -8.15 -21.94
CA MET A 25 3.58 -8.07 -22.89
C MET A 25 3.33 -6.64 -23.43
N GLY A 26 4.07 -5.65 -22.94
CA GLY A 26 4.00 -4.25 -23.36
C GLY A 26 3.09 -3.35 -22.52
N PHE A 27 2.48 -3.88 -21.44
CA PHE A 27 1.69 -3.13 -20.47
C PHE A 27 2.58 -2.44 -19.43
N MET A 28 3.29 -1.40 -19.87
CA MET A 28 4.30 -0.71 -19.05
C MET A 28 3.68 0.03 -17.87
N LYS A 29 2.54 0.70 -18.06
CA LYS A 29 1.88 1.45 -16.96
C LYS A 29 1.33 0.49 -15.91
N THR A 30 0.70 -0.59 -16.37
CA THR A 30 0.14 -1.62 -15.49
C THR A 30 1.25 -2.31 -14.69
N GLY A 31 2.30 -2.75 -15.37
CA GLY A 31 3.43 -3.44 -14.74
C GLY A 31 4.19 -2.58 -13.73
N ILE A 32 4.53 -1.33 -14.07
CA ILE A 32 5.18 -0.41 -13.13
C ILE A 32 4.28 -0.12 -11.92
N SER A 33 2.95 -0.02 -12.12
CA SER A 33 2.02 0.19 -11.00
C SER A 33 2.08 -0.97 -9.99
N LEU A 34 2.06 -2.21 -10.47
CA LEU A 34 2.15 -3.40 -9.62
C LEU A 34 3.49 -3.48 -8.90
N MET A 35 4.58 -3.26 -9.65
CA MET A 35 5.93 -3.32 -9.12
C MET A 35 6.13 -2.28 -8.01
N LEU A 36 5.76 -1.02 -8.28
CA LEU A 36 5.85 0.05 -7.29
C LEU A 36 4.98 -0.23 -6.07
N LEU A 37 3.74 -0.70 -6.23
CA LEU A 37 2.90 -1.01 -5.08
C LEU A 37 3.53 -2.13 -4.23
N PHE A 38 3.95 -3.22 -4.86
CA PHE A 38 4.53 -4.35 -4.16
C PHE A 38 5.77 -3.94 -3.36
N PHE A 39 6.73 -3.26 -4.00
CA PHE A 39 7.96 -2.83 -3.32
C PHE A 39 7.70 -1.74 -2.27
N LEU A 40 6.73 -0.85 -2.49
CA LEU A 40 6.35 0.15 -1.49
C LEU A 40 5.80 -0.51 -0.22
N ILE A 41 4.94 -1.53 -0.37
CA ILE A 41 4.41 -2.30 0.77
C ILE A 41 5.55 -3.03 1.49
N VAL A 42 6.44 -3.70 0.76
CA VAL A 42 7.59 -4.40 1.35
C VAL A 42 8.51 -3.43 2.09
N MET A 43 8.81 -2.27 1.50
CA MET A 43 9.67 -1.25 2.09
C MET A 43 9.07 -0.69 3.37
N ILE A 44 7.80 -0.27 3.34
CA ILE A 44 7.10 0.26 4.52
C ILE A 44 6.97 -0.81 5.60
N GLY A 45 6.58 -2.03 5.23
CA GLY A 45 6.47 -3.15 6.17
C GLY A 45 7.79 -3.51 6.83
N SER A 46 8.88 -3.53 6.06
CA SER A 46 10.22 -3.79 6.56
C SER A 46 10.70 -2.68 7.49
N TRP A 47 10.41 -1.42 7.17
CA TRP A 47 10.73 -0.28 8.02
C TRP A 47 10.00 -0.35 9.36
N ILE A 48 8.70 -0.59 9.32
CA ILE A 48 7.87 -0.73 10.53
C ILE A 48 8.33 -1.94 11.37
N GLY A 49 9.02 -2.91 10.76
CA GLY A 49 9.50 -4.11 11.45
C GLY A 49 8.35 -5.04 11.85
N GLN A 50 7.20 -4.95 11.18
CA GLN A 50 6.03 -5.78 11.46
C GLN A 50 5.73 -6.67 10.26
N GLY A 51 5.80 -7.99 10.47
CA GLY A 51 5.54 -8.99 9.42
C GLY A 51 4.12 -8.96 8.86
N VAL A 52 3.16 -8.34 9.55
CA VAL A 52 1.76 -8.28 9.11
C VAL A 52 1.59 -7.61 7.74
N PHE A 53 2.45 -6.63 7.41
CA PHE A 53 2.40 -5.93 6.12
C PHE A 53 2.88 -6.80 4.96
N ALA A 54 3.65 -7.87 5.23
CA ALA A 54 4.07 -8.81 4.20
C ALA A 54 2.85 -9.51 3.56
N PHE A 55 1.78 -9.76 4.32
CA PHE A 55 0.54 -10.32 3.78
C PHE A 55 -0.08 -9.43 2.71
N LEU A 56 -0.03 -8.10 2.86
CA LEU A 56 -0.50 -7.18 1.82
C LEU A 56 0.36 -7.32 0.54
N GLY A 57 1.67 -7.46 0.70
CA GLY A 57 2.58 -7.70 -0.43
C GLY A 57 2.26 -9.02 -1.15
N ILE A 58 2.00 -10.09 -0.39
CA ILE A 58 1.60 -11.40 -0.94
C ILE A 58 0.29 -11.29 -1.74
N VAL A 59 -0.72 -10.57 -1.22
CA VAL A 59 -1.99 -10.37 -1.94
C VAL A 59 -1.77 -9.64 -3.27
N VAL A 60 -0.96 -8.58 -3.26
CA VAL A 60 -0.62 -7.81 -4.48
C VAL A 60 0.17 -8.67 -5.47
N TRP A 61 1.08 -9.51 -4.96
CA TRP A 61 1.83 -10.45 -5.79
C TRP A 61 0.92 -11.47 -6.47
N PHE A 62 0.00 -12.10 -5.73
CA PHE A 62 -0.97 -13.03 -6.32
C PHE A 62 -1.84 -12.34 -7.36
N TYR A 63 -2.30 -11.12 -7.08
CA TYR A 63 -3.05 -10.34 -8.06
C TYR A 63 -2.26 -10.15 -9.36
N GLY A 64 -1.01 -9.68 -9.29
CA GLY A 64 -0.16 -9.52 -10.48
C GLY A 64 0.11 -10.84 -11.19
N PHE A 65 0.41 -11.90 -10.44
CA PHE A 65 0.62 -13.24 -10.99
C PHE A 65 -0.59 -13.73 -11.80
N PHE A 66 -1.79 -13.71 -11.22
CA PHE A 66 -3.00 -14.15 -11.90
C PHE A 66 -3.39 -13.20 -13.03
N HIS A 67 -3.21 -11.89 -12.86
CA HIS A 67 -3.50 -10.89 -13.88
C HIS A 67 -2.67 -11.11 -15.15
N ALA A 68 -1.36 -11.26 -15.01
CA ALA A 68 -0.47 -11.53 -16.13
C ALA A 68 -0.80 -12.85 -16.87
N ASN A 69 -1.07 -13.92 -16.12
CA ASN A 69 -1.42 -15.21 -16.71
C ASN A 69 -2.78 -15.19 -17.39
N HIS A 70 -3.75 -14.44 -16.85
CA HIS A 70 -5.03 -14.20 -17.50
C HIS A 70 -4.84 -13.44 -18.82
N LEU A 71 -4.06 -12.36 -18.83
CA LEU A 71 -3.72 -11.61 -20.06
C LEU A 71 -3.08 -12.51 -21.13
N ALA A 72 -2.16 -13.39 -20.76
CA ALA A 72 -1.56 -14.34 -21.71
C ALA A 72 -2.54 -15.42 -22.21
N SER A 73 -3.62 -15.68 -21.48
CA SER A 73 -4.65 -16.66 -21.85
C SER A 73 -5.70 -16.12 -22.84
N LEU A 74 -5.86 -14.79 -22.92
CA LEU A 74 -6.84 -14.13 -23.78
C LEU A 74 -6.65 -14.45 -25.28
N SER A 75 -7.73 -14.36 -26.06
CA SER A 75 -7.64 -14.39 -27.52
C SER A 75 -6.87 -13.17 -28.05
N ASP A 76 -6.40 -13.21 -29.29
CA ASP A 76 -5.65 -12.08 -29.86
C ASP A 76 -6.54 -10.84 -30.04
N GLU A 77 -7.83 -11.05 -30.32
CA GLU A 77 -8.85 -10.00 -30.40
C GLU A 77 -9.13 -9.37 -29.03
N ASP A 78 -9.33 -10.19 -27.99
CA ASP A 78 -9.56 -9.69 -26.63
C ASP A 78 -8.31 -8.99 -26.08
N PHE A 79 -7.13 -9.54 -26.35
CA PHE A 79 -5.86 -8.95 -25.90
C PHE A 79 -5.63 -7.57 -26.52
N ALA A 80 -5.97 -7.38 -27.80
CA ALA A 80 -5.83 -6.10 -28.48
C ALA A 80 -6.77 -5.01 -27.93
N GLN A 81 -7.87 -5.40 -27.28
CA GLN A 81 -8.82 -4.48 -26.64
C GLN A 81 -8.38 -4.06 -25.23
N VAL A 82 -7.41 -4.74 -24.62
CA VAL A 82 -6.89 -4.36 -23.30
C VAL A 82 -6.00 -3.13 -23.43
N GLU A 83 -6.42 -2.02 -22.84
CA GLU A 83 -5.63 -0.79 -22.79
C GLU A 83 -4.61 -0.81 -21.65
N ASP A 84 -3.39 -0.33 -21.93
CA ASP A 84 -2.39 -0.11 -20.89
C ASP A 84 -2.72 1.15 -20.08
N ARG A 85 -3.25 0.92 -18.88
CA ARG A 85 -3.61 1.96 -17.92
C ARG A 85 -2.92 1.76 -16.58
N TYR A 86 -2.68 2.84 -15.84
CA TYR A 86 -2.21 2.70 -14.47
C TYR A 86 -3.31 2.10 -13.59
N LEU A 87 -2.99 1.08 -12.79
CA LEU A 87 -3.96 0.38 -11.94
C LEU A 87 -4.68 1.28 -10.93
N TYR A 88 -4.00 2.32 -10.45
CA TYR A 88 -4.54 3.25 -9.45
C TYR A 88 -5.16 4.51 -10.04
N GLY A 89 -5.54 4.51 -11.32
CA GLY A 89 -6.09 5.71 -11.97
C GLY A 89 -5.09 6.88 -12.00
N ILE A 90 -3.79 6.57 -12.00
CA ILE A 90 -2.68 7.55 -12.09
C ILE A 90 -2.68 8.26 -13.48
N GLU A 91 -3.52 7.80 -14.41
CA GLU A 91 -3.85 8.52 -15.65
C GLU A 91 -4.45 9.92 -15.41
N SER A 92 -4.78 10.24 -14.15
CA SER A 92 -5.06 11.58 -13.62
C SER A 92 -3.86 12.28 -12.93
N LEU A 93 -2.61 12.04 -13.38
CA LEU A 93 -1.48 12.93 -13.08
C LEU A 93 -1.38 14.24 -13.92
N PRO A 94 -2.42 14.81 -14.56
CA PRO A 94 -2.54 16.27 -14.69
C PRO A 94 -2.81 16.85 -13.30
N GLY A 95 -1.75 16.94 -12.50
CA GLY A 95 -1.87 17.25 -11.08
C GLY A 95 -0.95 16.48 -10.16
N ALA A 96 0.10 15.81 -10.67
CA ALA A 96 1.27 15.46 -9.84
C ALA A 96 1.70 16.68 -9.01
N GLU A 97 1.75 17.86 -9.63
CA GLU A 97 1.95 19.13 -8.94
C GLU A 97 0.83 19.51 -7.98
N LYS A 98 -0.43 19.14 -8.24
CA LYS A 98 -1.61 19.53 -7.43
C LYS A 98 -1.74 18.65 -6.20
N LEU A 99 -1.51 17.34 -6.33
CA LEU A 99 -1.35 16.39 -5.24
C LEU A 99 -0.05 16.64 -4.48
N ALA A 100 1.06 16.87 -5.18
CA ALA A 100 2.30 17.29 -4.55
C ALA A 100 2.08 18.60 -3.79
N LYS A 101 1.43 19.64 -4.33
CA LYS A 101 1.12 20.89 -3.59
C LYS A 101 0.17 20.65 -2.41
N LYS A 102 -0.89 19.85 -2.59
CA LYS A 102 -1.88 19.56 -1.54
C LYS A 102 -1.26 18.78 -0.38
N TYR A 103 -0.41 17.82 -0.69
CA TYR A 103 0.26 16.96 0.27
C TYR A 103 1.73 17.31 0.48
N HIS A 104 2.23 18.46 -0.01
CA HIS A 104 3.67 18.77 0.01
C HIS A 104 4.15 18.86 1.45
N LYS A 105 3.31 19.44 2.32
CA LYS A 105 3.60 19.57 3.75
C LYS A 105 3.67 18.20 4.41
N LEU A 106 2.75 17.30 4.06
CA LEU A 106 2.74 15.93 4.57
C LEU A 106 3.94 15.14 4.04
N LEU A 107 4.23 15.23 2.74
CA LEU A 107 5.36 14.55 2.11
C LEU A 107 6.70 15.05 2.68
N ALA A 108 6.85 16.36 2.85
CA ALA A 108 8.01 16.95 3.50
C ALA A 108 8.12 16.51 4.96
N ALA A 109 7.01 16.49 5.72
CA ALA A 109 7.00 16.02 7.10
C ALA A 109 7.39 14.54 7.20
N ILE A 110 6.86 13.68 6.32
CA ILE A 110 7.25 12.27 6.24
C ILE A 110 8.73 12.15 5.91
N LEU A 111 9.24 12.91 4.94
CA LEU A 111 10.66 12.84 4.53
C LEU A 111 11.60 13.34 5.64
N ILE A 112 11.23 14.40 6.36
CA ILE A 112 11.98 14.91 7.51
C ILE A 112 11.98 13.88 8.64
N PHE A 113 10.81 13.34 9.00
CA PHE A 113 10.69 12.30 10.01
C PHE A 113 11.54 11.07 9.65
N LEU A 114 11.47 10.65 8.39
CA LEU A 114 12.22 9.56 7.82
C LEU A 114 13.74 9.78 7.91
N GLY A 115 14.20 11.00 7.58
CA GLY A 115 15.59 11.41 7.75
C GLY A 115 16.05 11.40 9.20
N ILE A 116 15.20 11.85 10.14
CA ILE A 116 15.50 11.82 11.58
C ILE A 116 15.64 10.37 12.07
N CYS A 117 14.75 9.46 11.69
CA CYS A 117 14.85 8.04 12.06
C CYS A 117 16.15 7.39 11.54
N LEU A 118 16.52 7.68 10.29
CA LEU A 118 17.77 7.18 9.70
C LEU A 118 18.99 7.74 10.43
N LEU A 119 19.03 9.05 10.68
CA LEU A 119 20.13 9.68 11.40
C LEU A 119 20.25 9.16 12.83
N TRP A 120 19.12 8.96 13.53
CA TRP A 120 19.11 8.43 14.89
C TRP A 120 19.70 7.03 14.96
N SER A 121 19.31 6.15 14.05
CA SER A 121 19.81 4.76 14.00
C SER A 121 21.34 4.76 13.78
N ASN A 122 21.81 5.49 12.78
CA ASN A 122 23.24 5.61 12.50
C ASN A 122 24.01 6.27 13.65
N ALA A 123 23.43 7.27 14.31
CA ALA A 123 24.06 7.92 15.46
C ALA A 123 24.18 6.97 16.66
N ALA A 124 23.15 6.16 16.93
CA ALA A 124 23.18 5.16 17.98
C ALA A 124 24.24 4.07 17.70
N ASP A 125 24.36 3.61 16.45
CA ASP A 125 25.41 2.68 16.02
C ASP A 125 26.82 3.27 16.18
N MET A 126 27.01 4.53 15.77
CA MET A 126 28.29 5.21 15.91
C MET A 126 28.68 5.35 17.39
N LEU A 127 27.70 5.68 18.25
CA LEU A 127 27.92 5.81 19.68
C LEU A 127 28.22 4.46 20.34
N TYR A 128 27.57 3.38 19.88
CA TYR A 128 27.85 2.01 20.32
C TYR A 128 29.31 1.61 20.04
N GLN A 129 29.87 2.03 18.90
CA GLN A 129 31.26 1.75 18.54
C GLN A 129 32.28 2.61 19.30
N LEU A 130 31.88 3.82 19.74
CA LEU A 130 32.78 4.78 20.37
C LEU A 130 32.85 4.63 21.90
N LEU A 131 31.74 4.22 22.54
CA LEU A 131 31.68 4.11 24.00
C LEU A 131 32.36 2.83 24.52
N PRO A 132 33.07 2.92 25.66
CA PRO A 132 33.55 1.76 26.39
C PRO A 132 32.41 0.83 26.82
N LYS A 133 32.71 -0.47 26.96
CA LYS A 133 31.71 -1.52 27.26
C LYS A 133 30.91 -1.25 28.54
N GLU A 134 31.50 -0.55 29.50
CA GLU A 134 30.86 -0.22 30.77
C GLU A 134 29.64 0.72 30.61
N TYR A 135 29.54 1.45 29.50
CA TYR A 135 28.46 2.40 29.21
C TYR A 135 27.54 1.94 28.07
N GLU A 136 27.60 0.67 27.65
CA GLU A 136 26.79 0.10 26.55
C GLU A 136 25.27 0.24 26.73
N ILE A 137 24.81 0.48 27.96
CA ILE A 137 23.38 0.64 28.29
C ILE A 137 22.78 1.84 27.53
N ILE A 138 23.51 2.95 27.42
CA ILE A 138 23.02 4.17 26.77
C ILE A 138 22.77 3.95 25.26
N PRO A 139 23.77 3.53 24.45
CA PRO A 139 23.56 3.31 23.02
C PRO A 139 22.57 2.15 22.77
N ARG A 140 22.51 1.14 23.64
CA ARG A 140 21.51 0.06 23.53
C ARG A 140 20.07 0.59 23.61
N ILE A 141 19.76 1.41 24.62
CA ILE A 141 18.43 2.00 24.77
C ILE A 141 18.12 2.92 23.58
N MET A 142 19.10 3.71 23.13
CA MET A 142 18.92 4.57 21.95
C MET A 142 18.59 3.76 20.69
N TRP A 143 19.28 2.64 20.47
CA TRP A 143 19.06 1.73 19.36
C TRP A 143 17.66 1.11 19.41
N GLU A 144 17.24 0.63 20.58
CA GLU A 144 15.89 0.08 20.78
C GLU A 144 14.82 1.12 20.46
N ILE A 145 14.94 2.33 21.00
CA ILE A 145 14.00 3.42 20.71
C ILE A 145 13.94 3.68 19.21
N GLY A 146 15.09 3.77 18.52
CA GLY A 146 15.16 4.01 17.08
C GLY A 146 14.41 2.98 16.25
N ASN A 147 14.52 1.71 16.62
CA ASN A 147 13.90 0.60 15.89
C ASN A 147 12.40 0.48 16.15
N TYR A 148 11.94 0.76 17.37
CA TYR A 148 10.51 0.68 17.71
C TYR A 148 9.74 1.96 17.36
N LEU A 149 10.42 3.10 17.21
CA LEU A 149 9.78 4.39 16.95
C LEU A 149 8.90 4.41 15.69
N PRO A 150 9.34 3.89 14.51
CA PRO A 150 8.49 3.80 13.34
C PRO A 150 7.22 2.99 13.63
N SER A 151 7.35 1.80 14.22
CA SER A 151 6.22 0.94 14.56
C SER A 151 5.23 1.62 15.51
N PHE A 152 5.73 2.30 16.54
CA PHE A 152 4.92 3.05 17.48
C PHE A 152 4.11 4.16 16.78
N VAL A 153 4.76 4.96 15.94
CA VAL A 153 4.08 6.03 15.17
C VAL A 153 3.00 5.46 14.27
N PHE A 154 3.29 4.37 13.54
CA PHE A 154 2.30 3.70 12.70
C PHE A 154 1.14 3.13 13.52
N GLY A 155 1.39 2.56 14.71
CA GLY A 155 0.34 2.10 15.62
C GLY A 155 -0.61 3.22 16.04
N VAL A 156 -0.06 4.37 16.44
CA VAL A 156 -0.85 5.57 16.78
C VAL A 156 -1.67 6.06 15.57
N LEU A 157 -1.08 6.08 14.37
CA LEU A 157 -1.79 6.47 13.15
C LEU A 157 -2.95 5.52 12.82
N ILE A 158 -2.75 4.21 12.94
CA ILE A 158 -3.78 3.20 12.70
C ILE A 158 -4.92 3.34 13.70
N ILE A 159 -4.62 3.49 15.00
CA ILE A 159 -5.62 3.71 16.04
C ILE A 159 -6.43 4.98 15.75
N GLY A 160 -5.74 6.10 15.43
CA GLY A 160 -6.40 7.35 15.08
C GLY A 160 -7.30 7.24 13.84
N ALA A 161 -6.86 6.51 12.82
CA ALA A 161 -7.67 6.21 11.64
C ALA A 161 -8.91 5.38 11.99
N GLY A 162 -8.76 4.36 12.84
CA GLY A 162 -9.87 3.56 13.36
C GLY A 162 -10.91 4.39 14.11
N ILE A 163 -10.48 5.25 15.02
CA ILE A 163 -11.36 6.16 15.77
C ILE A 163 -12.11 7.10 14.81
N LYS A 164 -11.41 7.66 13.81
CA LYS A 164 -12.03 8.55 12.82
C LYS A 164 -13.08 7.82 11.97
N LEU A 165 -12.85 6.56 11.60
CA LEU A 165 -13.81 5.74 10.88
C LEU A 165 -15.06 5.46 11.71
N LEU A 166 -14.91 5.21 13.01
CA LEU A 166 -16.03 5.05 13.94
C LEU A 166 -16.86 6.33 14.08
N ALA A 167 -16.21 7.50 14.12
CA ALA A 167 -16.90 8.79 14.18
C ALA A 167 -17.62 9.19 12.88
N GLY A 168 -17.25 8.58 11.74
CA GLY A 168 -17.75 8.90 10.40
C GLY A 168 -19.08 8.25 10.01
N LYS A 169 -19.61 7.30 10.80
CA LYS A 169 -20.96 6.76 10.62
C LYS A 169 -21.86 7.24 11.75
N LYS A 170 -22.57 8.35 11.52
CA LYS A 170 -23.95 8.38 12.03
C LYS A 170 -24.66 7.26 11.30
N VAL A 171 -24.94 6.19 12.04
CA VAL A 171 -25.81 5.10 11.61
C VAL A 171 -27.06 5.76 11.05
N THR A 172 -27.25 5.71 9.73
CA THR A 172 -28.60 5.76 9.18
C THR A 172 -29.28 4.56 9.80
N GLU A 173 -30.05 4.80 10.85
CA GLU A 173 -30.90 3.82 11.50
C GLU A 173 -31.73 3.19 10.38
N ALA A 174 -31.40 1.95 10.03
CA ALA A 174 -32.37 1.11 9.36
C ALA A 174 -33.56 1.08 10.31
N PRO A 175 -34.78 1.42 9.85
CA PRO A 175 -35.94 1.46 10.73
C PRO A 175 -36.04 0.12 11.43
N SER A 176 -36.08 0.17 12.76
CA SER A 176 -36.25 -1.01 13.59
C SER A 176 -37.50 -1.78 13.13
N LEU A 177 -37.50 -3.11 13.24
CA LEU A 177 -38.62 -3.96 12.80
C LEU A 177 -39.96 -3.49 13.41
N GLU A 178 -39.94 -2.89 14.61
CA GLU A 178 -41.09 -2.27 15.28
C GLU A 178 -41.67 -1.04 14.56
N GLU A 179 -40.88 -0.38 13.71
CA GLU A 179 -41.28 0.80 12.92
C GLU A 179 -41.80 0.39 11.53
N GLN A 180 -41.38 -0.76 11.02
CA GLN A 180 -41.95 -1.38 9.84
C GLN A 180 -43.31 -2.04 10.15
N GLU A 181 -43.46 -2.69 11.31
CA GLU A 181 -44.73 -3.26 11.75
C GLU A 181 -45.78 -2.16 11.99
N ARG A 182 -45.42 -1.06 12.66
CA ARG A 182 -46.34 0.09 12.85
C ARG A 182 -46.81 0.76 11.56
N ASN A 183 -45.94 0.87 10.56
CA ASN A 183 -46.31 1.47 9.27
C ASN A 183 -47.13 0.52 8.39
N THR A 184 -47.00 -0.79 8.58
CA THR A 184 -47.82 -1.79 7.87
C THR A 184 -49.24 -1.83 8.45
N GLU A 185 -49.38 -1.79 9.77
CA GLU A 185 -50.69 -1.74 10.45
C GLU A 185 -51.45 -0.42 10.22
N GLN A 186 -50.75 0.71 10.08
CA GLN A 186 -51.40 1.99 9.74
C GLN A 186 -51.77 2.13 8.25
N GLY A 187 -51.22 1.28 7.37
CA GLY A 187 -51.51 1.29 5.93
C GLY A 187 -52.74 0.48 5.52
N GLU A 188 -53.16 -0.51 6.31
CA GLU A 188 -54.30 -1.38 6.00
C GLU A 188 -55.64 -0.87 6.56
N GLY A 189 -55.64 0.28 7.25
CA GLY A 189 -56.82 0.91 7.86
C GLY A 189 -57.44 2.06 7.07
N LYS A 190 -57.31 2.12 5.74
CA LYS A 190 -58.01 3.08 4.87
C LYS A 190 -58.65 2.43 3.65
#